data_AF-A0A292ZJ71-F1
#
_entry.id   AF-A0A292ZJ71-F1
#
_cell.length_a   1.000
_cell.length_b   1.000
_cell.length_c   1.000
_cell.angle_alpha   90.00
_cell.angle_beta   90.00
_cell.angle_gamma   90.00
#
_symmetry.space_group_name_H-M   'P 1'
#
loop_
_entity.id
_entity.type
_entity.pdbx_description
1 polymer ?
#
loop_
_entity_poly.entity_id
_entity_poly.type
_entity_poly.pdbx_seq_one_letter_code
_entity_poly.pdbx_strand_id
1 'polypeptide(L)'
;MSAETEADKAALEGFWIARPWSKATHCPASAPGGAAHVAVPSQSQGEVAIARFIEGDADKSARRLEIVKRMEPGDFDPARGFALRIIGRMQSVEAGGPVQCLQRTGWQQRPQCMIVGDFAELRVENPKTGDVLAVWSISGTTQRD
;
A
#
# COMPACT_ATOMS: atom_id res chain seq x y z
N MET A 1 -31.98 5.68 30.40
CA MET A 1 -31.71 6.64 29.32
C MET A 1 -30.20 6.79 29.25
N SER A 2 -29.55 5.92 28.50
CA SER A 2 -28.11 5.99 28.21
C SER A 2 -27.98 5.59 26.75
N ALA A 3 -27.94 6.59 25.87
CA ALA A 3 -27.41 6.40 24.54
C ALA A 3 -25.89 6.32 24.72
N GLU A 4 -25.35 5.11 24.77
CA GLU A 4 -23.95 4.92 24.41
C GLU A 4 -23.84 5.39 22.96
N THR A 5 -23.22 6.55 22.76
CA THR A 5 -22.84 7.02 21.43
C THR A 5 -21.90 5.96 20.88
N GLU A 6 -22.43 5.07 20.05
CA GLU A 6 -21.66 4.11 19.26
C GLU A 6 -20.60 4.95 18.54
N ALA A 7 -19.35 4.83 19.00
CA ALA A 7 -18.25 5.59 18.44
C ALA A 7 -18.23 5.30 16.94
N ASP A 8 -18.44 6.35 16.14
CA ASP A 8 -18.44 6.31 14.69
C ASP A 8 -17.15 5.60 14.24
N LYS A 9 -17.28 4.31 13.89
CA LYS A 9 -16.12 3.40 13.87
C LYS A 9 -15.42 3.60 12.54
N ALA A 10 -14.45 4.51 12.54
CA ALA A 10 -13.59 4.73 11.38
C ALA A 10 -13.03 3.39 10.90
N ALA A 11 -13.41 2.99 9.68
CA ALA A 11 -12.91 1.78 9.07
C ALA A 11 -11.59 2.09 8.35
N LEU A 12 -10.72 1.08 8.23
CA LEU A 12 -9.46 1.18 7.50
C LEU A 12 -9.57 0.41 6.20
N GLU A 13 -9.14 1.03 5.12
CA GLU A 13 -8.97 0.39 3.82
C GLU A 13 -7.49 0.43 3.42
N GLY A 14 -6.97 -0.68 2.91
CA GLY A 14 -5.56 -0.77 2.58
C GLY A 14 -5.14 -2.17 2.12
N PHE A 15 -3.82 -2.38 2.04
CA PHE A 15 -3.24 -3.67 1.69
C PHE A 15 -2.00 -3.97 2.53
N TRP A 16 -1.73 -5.26 2.71
CA TRP A 16 -0.54 -5.75 3.37
C TRP A 16 0.62 -5.91 2.38
N ILE A 17 1.81 -5.52 2.81
CA ILE A 17 3.08 -5.76 2.12
C ILE A 17 3.78 -6.91 2.83
N ALA A 18 3.89 -8.04 2.14
CA ALA A 18 4.43 -9.27 2.70
C ALA A 18 5.93 -9.19 3.04
N ARG A 19 6.71 -8.34 2.34
CA ARG A 19 8.17 -8.20 2.55
C ARG A 19 8.61 -6.73 2.54
N PRO A 20 8.24 -5.95 3.55
CA PRO A 20 8.34 -4.48 3.50
C PRO A 20 9.70 -3.93 3.93
N TRP A 21 10.51 -4.76 4.58
CA TRP A 21 11.70 -4.32 5.27
C TRP A 21 12.93 -4.35 4.36
N SER A 22 13.02 -3.38 3.46
CA SER A 22 14.24 -3.05 2.73
C SER A 22 14.68 -1.63 3.10
N LYS A 23 15.99 -1.45 3.32
CA LYS A 23 16.59 -0.11 3.38
C LYS A 23 17.05 0.39 2.00
N ALA A 24 16.92 -0.45 0.97
CA ALA A 24 17.31 -0.09 -0.38
C ALA A 24 16.29 0.87 -0.99
N THR A 25 16.77 1.87 -1.73
CA THR A 25 15.94 2.81 -2.50
C THR A 25 15.28 2.17 -3.71
N HIS A 26 15.74 0.96 -4.09
CA HIS A 26 15.23 0.19 -5.21
C HIS A 26 15.04 -1.26 -4.80
N CYS A 27 14.06 -1.93 -5.41
CA CYS A 27 13.92 -3.37 -5.28
C CYS A 27 15.18 -4.05 -5.84
N PRO A 28 15.79 -5.02 -5.13
CA PRO A 28 16.89 -5.77 -5.69
C PRO A 28 16.42 -6.52 -6.94
N ALA A 29 17.27 -6.57 -7.96
CA ALA A 29 16.98 -7.32 -9.16
C ALA A 29 16.74 -8.79 -8.79
N SER A 30 15.57 -9.31 -9.14
CA SER A 30 15.27 -10.74 -8.97
C SER A 30 15.99 -11.52 -10.07
N ALA A 31 16.48 -12.73 -9.77
CA ALA A 31 17.09 -13.58 -10.77
C ALA A 31 16.08 -13.83 -11.92
N PRO A 32 16.49 -13.67 -13.19
CA PRO A 32 15.60 -13.92 -14.32
C PRO A 32 15.27 -15.42 -14.35
N GLY A 33 14.07 -15.79 -13.90
CA GLY A 33 13.66 -17.20 -13.91
C GLY A 33 12.56 -17.62 -12.93
N GLY A 34 12.15 -16.78 -11.97
CA GLY A 34 11.00 -17.10 -11.12
C GLY A 34 9.73 -16.48 -11.67
N ALA A 35 8.75 -17.28 -12.11
CA ALA A 35 7.35 -16.84 -12.05
C ALA A 35 7.15 -16.22 -10.66
N ALA A 36 6.51 -15.04 -10.57
CA ALA A 36 6.18 -14.46 -9.28
C ALA A 36 5.48 -15.54 -8.47
N HIS A 37 6.19 -16.13 -7.52
CA HIS A 37 5.60 -17.13 -6.66
C HIS A 37 4.51 -16.38 -5.93
N VAL A 38 3.24 -16.72 -6.22
CA VAL A 38 2.15 -16.42 -5.32
C VAL A 38 2.56 -17.10 -4.03
N ALA A 39 3.19 -16.34 -3.15
CA ALA A 39 3.57 -16.83 -1.84
C ALA A 39 2.25 -17.26 -1.21
N VAL A 40 2.08 -18.56 -0.99
CA VAL A 40 1.08 -19.03 -0.02
C VAL A 40 1.39 -18.25 1.25
N PRO A 41 0.44 -17.52 1.85
CA PRO A 41 0.70 -16.74 3.05
C PRO A 41 1.00 -17.70 4.19
N SER A 42 2.26 -18.13 4.30
CA SER A 42 2.81 -18.65 5.53
C SER A 42 2.81 -17.46 6.49
N GLN A 43 1.89 -17.47 7.45
CA GLN A 43 1.69 -16.46 8.50
C GLN A 43 2.90 -15.54 8.66
N SER A 44 2.90 -14.43 7.91
CA SER A 44 4.11 -13.64 7.69
C SER A 44 4.40 -12.84 8.94
N GLN A 45 5.50 -13.18 9.62
CA GLN A 45 6.02 -12.40 10.73
C GLN A 45 6.66 -11.12 10.16
N GLY A 46 6.23 -9.95 10.66
CA GLY A 46 6.76 -8.66 10.26
C GLY A 46 6.18 -8.09 8.96
N GLU A 47 4.85 -7.98 8.85
CA GLU A 47 4.20 -7.31 7.73
C GLU A 47 4.09 -5.80 7.96
N VAL A 48 3.96 -5.06 6.87
CA VAL A 48 3.61 -3.63 6.90
C VAL A 48 2.32 -3.45 6.13
N ALA A 49 1.34 -2.80 6.73
CA ALA A 49 0.16 -2.33 6.04
C ALA A 49 0.34 -0.87 5.57
N ILE A 50 -0.25 -0.55 4.42
CA ILE A 50 -0.52 0.84 4.03
C ILE A 50 -2.04 0.98 4.04
N ALA A 51 -2.55 1.94 4.82
CA ALA A 51 -3.98 2.11 5.02
C ALA A 51 -4.41 3.57 5.11
N ARG A 52 -5.68 3.81 4.77
CA ARG A 52 -6.37 5.08 4.96
C ARG A 52 -7.63 4.87 5.80
N PHE A 53 -8.09 5.93 6.46
CA PHE A 53 -9.40 5.94 7.08
C PHE A 53 -10.49 6.11 6.02
N ILE A 54 -11.61 5.44 6.22
CA ILE A 54 -12.83 5.60 5.44
C ILE A 54 -14.01 5.83 6.40
N GLU A 55 -14.96 6.66 5.98
CA GLU A 55 -16.23 6.84 6.67
C GLU A 55 -17.07 5.55 6.55
N GLY A 56 -17.86 5.23 7.58
CA GLY A 56 -18.74 4.06 7.56
C GLY A 56 -19.74 4.19 6.41
N ASP A 57 -19.82 3.17 5.56
CA ASP A 57 -20.59 3.14 4.31
C ASP A 57 -19.99 3.88 3.10
N ALA A 58 -18.68 4.22 3.15
CA ALA A 58 -17.97 4.63 1.95
C ALA A 58 -18.09 3.53 0.88
N ASP A 59 -18.66 3.91 -0.27
CA ASP A 59 -18.97 3.05 -1.40
C ASP A 59 -17.76 2.16 -1.72
N LYS A 60 -17.87 0.86 -1.41
CA LYS A 60 -16.82 -0.16 -1.67
C LYS A 60 -16.73 -0.49 -3.15
N SER A 61 -16.97 0.48 -4.03
CA SER A 61 -16.72 0.32 -5.45
C SER A 61 -15.21 0.08 -5.60
N ALA A 62 -14.82 -1.18 -5.75
CA ALA A 62 -13.45 -1.55 -6.03
C ALA A 62 -13.05 -0.81 -7.31
N ARG A 63 -12.30 0.28 -7.17
CA ARG A 63 -11.77 1.00 -8.32
C ARG A 63 -10.95 -0.02 -9.11
N ARG A 64 -11.25 -0.18 -10.39
CA ARG A 64 -10.51 -1.13 -11.23
C ARG A 64 -9.10 -0.57 -11.45
N LEU A 65 -8.17 -0.97 -10.57
CA LEU A 65 -6.74 -0.63 -10.64
C LEU A 65 -6.03 -1.60 -11.59
N GLU A 66 -6.45 -1.59 -12.84
CA GLU A 66 -5.92 -2.47 -13.88
C GLU A 66 -5.59 -1.66 -15.13
N ILE A 67 -4.51 -2.03 -15.79
CA ILE A 67 -4.12 -1.49 -17.09
C ILE A 67 -3.50 -2.59 -17.95
N VAL A 68 -3.76 -2.53 -19.26
CA VAL A 68 -3.03 -3.30 -20.27
C VAL A 68 -2.38 -2.30 -21.22
N LYS A 69 -1.06 -2.34 -21.34
CA LYS A 69 -0.28 -1.49 -22.25
C LYS A 69 0.68 -2.35 -23.06
N ARG A 70 0.67 -2.17 -24.38
CA ARG A 70 1.68 -2.78 -25.27
C ARG A 70 3.00 -2.03 -25.10
N MET A 71 4.09 -2.78 -24.96
CA MET A 71 5.44 -2.25 -24.78
C MET A 71 6.37 -2.78 -25.87
N GLU A 72 7.41 -2.02 -26.18
CA GLU A 72 8.47 -2.54 -27.04
C GLU A 72 9.25 -3.64 -26.29
N PRO A 73 9.78 -4.66 -27.00
CA PRO A 73 10.50 -5.77 -26.37
C PRO A 73 11.67 -5.33 -25.49
N GLY A 74 12.27 -4.18 -25.81
CA GLY A 74 13.37 -3.58 -25.07
C GLY A 74 12.97 -2.78 -23.83
N ASP A 75 11.69 -2.47 -23.61
CA ASP A 75 11.30 -1.50 -22.58
C ASP A 75 11.02 -2.14 -21.22
N PHE A 76 10.78 -3.45 -21.17
CA PHE A 76 10.52 -4.17 -19.93
C PHE A 76 11.79 -4.84 -19.38
N ASP A 77 12.02 -4.68 -18.08
CA ASP A 77 13.07 -5.38 -17.35
C ASP A 77 12.42 -6.35 -16.33
N PRO A 78 12.34 -7.66 -16.64
CA PRO A 78 11.69 -8.62 -15.75
C PRO A 78 12.41 -8.77 -14.40
N ALA A 79 13.70 -8.44 -14.31
CA ALA A 79 14.45 -8.52 -13.07
C ALA A 79 14.08 -7.38 -12.11
N ARG A 80 13.69 -6.21 -12.64
CA ARG A 80 13.28 -5.03 -11.85
C ARG A 80 11.76 -4.87 -11.71
N GLY A 81 10.98 -5.40 -12.65
CA GLY A 81 9.53 -5.24 -12.69
C GLY A 81 9.08 -3.79 -12.89
N PHE A 82 7.86 -3.48 -12.47
CA PHE A 82 7.33 -2.11 -12.45
C PHE A 82 7.34 -1.53 -11.03
N ALA A 83 7.37 -0.20 -10.93
CA ALA A 83 7.28 0.50 -9.66
C ALA A 83 5.85 0.99 -9.43
N LEU A 84 5.26 0.61 -8.30
CA LEU A 84 4.03 1.24 -7.80
C LEU A 84 4.42 2.43 -6.92
N ARG A 85 3.88 3.61 -7.24
CA ARG A 85 4.01 4.80 -6.38
C ARG A 85 2.67 5.19 -5.82
N ILE A 86 2.70 5.51 -4.54
CA ILE A 86 1.55 5.92 -3.74
C ILE A 86 1.88 7.32 -3.27
N ILE A 87 1.06 8.28 -3.67
CA ILE A 87 1.30 9.70 -3.40
C ILE A 87 0.15 10.22 -2.56
N GLY A 88 0.51 10.89 -1.47
CA GLY A 88 -0.45 11.35 -0.49
C GLY A 88 0.20 12.09 0.65
N ARG A 89 -0.60 12.36 1.67
CA ARG A 89 -0.16 12.93 2.94
C ARG A 89 -0.21 11.86 4.00
N MET A 90 0.89 11.68 4.72
CA MET A 90 0.91 10.79 5.88
C MET A 90 0.05 11.40 6.99
N GLN A 91 -0.73 10.57 7.67
CA GLN A 91 -1.65 10.96 8.73
C GLN A 91 -1.24 10.30 10.03
N SER A 92 -1.29 11.07 11.12
CA SER A 92 -0.98 10.57 12.46
C SER A 92 -2.20 9.87 13.05
N VAL A 93 -1.99 8.74 13.71
CA VAL A 93 -3.01 8.11 14.56
C VAL A 93 -2.69 8.47 15.99
N GLU A 94 -3.43 9.44 16.55
CA GLU A 94 -3.23 9.98 17.90
C GLU A 94 -1.78 10.50 18.13
N ALA A 95 -1.28 10.44 19.38
CA ALA A 95 0.06 10.89 19.75
C ALA A 95 1.21 10.07 19.14
N GLY A 96 0.91 8.96 18.45
CA GLY A 96 1.88 8.22 17.67
C GLY A 96 1.92 8.77 16.24
N GLY A 97 3.12 8.92 15.68
CA GLY A 97 3.31 9.43 14.31
C GLY A 97 2.59 8.62 13.21
N PRO A 98 2.87 8.89 11.93
CA PRO A 98 2.17 8.25 10.82
C PRO A 98 2.45 6.75 10.63
N VAL A 99 3.37 6.20 11.43
CA VAL A 99 3.71 4.78 11.44
C VAL A 99 3.44 4.22 12.82
N GLN A 100 2.51 3.27 12.91
CA GLN A 100 2.15 2.58 14.14
C GLN A 100 2.72 1.17 14.09
N CYS A 101 3.54 0.80 15.07
CA CYS A 101 4.18 -0.51 15.11
C CYS A 101 3.76 -1.26 16.38
N LEU A 102 3.34 -2.51 16.21
CA LEU A 102 2.98 -3.42 17.29
C LEU A 102 3.97 -4.58 17.33
N GLN A 103 4.65 -4.73 18.46
CA GLN A 103 5.56 -5.84 18.74
C GLN A 103 4.75 -6.95 19.43
N ARG A 104 4.11 -7.83 18.65
CA ARG A 104 3.28 -8.93 19.21
C ARG A 104 4.09 -10.10 19.75
N THR A 105 5.33 -10.22 19.28
CA THR A 105 6.23 -11.35 19.51
C THR A 105 7.51 -10.87 20.19
N GLY A 106 8.43 -11.79 20.52
CA GLY A 106 9.70 -11.42 21.17
C GLY A 106 10.52 -10.42 20.35
N TRP A 107 11.40 -9.67 21.01
CA TRP A 107 12.14 -8.53 20.44
C TRP A 107 13.06 -8.88 19.25
N GLN A 108 13.33 -10.17 19.03
CA GLN A 108 14.11 -10.67 17.89
C GLN A 108 13.29 -10.77 16.60
N GLN A 109 11.95 -10.69 16.69
CA GLN A 109 11.06 -10.71 15.54
C GLN A 109 10.74 -9.28 15.09
N ARG A 110 10.41 -9.14 13.81
CA ARG A 110 10.07 -7.85 13.21
C ARG A 110 8.65 -7.45 13.63
N PRO A 111 8.42 -6.18 14.02
CA PRO A 111 7.09 -5.72 14.39
C PRO A 111 6.15 -5.75 13.20
N GLN A 112 4.86 -5.86 13.47
CA GLN A 112 3.84 -5.53 12.49
C GLN A 112 3.64 -4.02 12.52
N CYS A 113 3.76 -3.35 11.37
CA CYS A 113 3.55 -1.91 11.31
C CYS A 113 2.46 -1.53 10.33
N MET A 114 1.88 -0.36 10.55
CA MET A 114 0.88 0.23 9.68
C MET A 114 1.28 1.68 9.40
N ILE A 115 1.35 2.02 8.13
CA ILE A 115 1.53 3.38 7.64
C ILE A 115 0.14 3.92 7.31
N VAL A 116 -0.21 5.04 7.94
CA VAL A 116 -1.52 5.67 7.75
C VAL A 116 -1.36 6.96 6.97
N GLY A 117 -2.25 7.20 6.01
CA GLY A 117 -2.23 8.40 5.20
C GLY A 117 -3.49 8.63 4.38
N ASP A 118 -3.66 9.88 3.96
CA ASP A 118 -4.60 10.27 2.93
C ASP A 118 -3.89 10.20 1.58
N PHE A 119 -4.16 9.13 0.84
CA PHE A 119 -3.55 8.91 -0.46
C PHE A 119 -4.44 9.50 -1.56
N ALA A 120 -3.82 10.29 -2.43
CA ALA A 120 -4.50 11.01 -3.50
C ALA A 120 -4.32 10.35 -4.85
N GLU A 121 -3.19 9.67 -5.06
CA GLU A 121 -2.82 9.11 -6.34
C GLU A 121 -2.06 7.79 -6.22
N LEU A 122 -2.39 6.86 -7.12
CA LEU A 122 -1.59 5.68 -7.42
C LEU A 122 -1.07 5.79 -8.85
N ARG A 123 0.21 5.47 -9.06
CA ARG A 123 0.75 5.37 -10.42
C ARG A 123 1.66 4.16 -10.56
N VAL A 124 1.68 3.59 -11.77
CA VAL A 124 2.66 2.57 -12.16
C VAL A 124 3.69 3.23 -13.05
N GLU A 125 4.97 3.04 -12.74
CA GLU A 125 6.09 3.54 -13.51
C GLU A 125 6.94 2.38 -14.04
N ASN A 126 7.52 2.58 -15.22
CA ASN A 126 8.58 1.74 -15.74
C ASN A 126 9.93 2.27 -15.23
N PRO A 127 10.60 1.60 -14.28
CA PRO A 127 11.89 2.08 -13.76
C PRO A 127 13.03 2.01 -14.77
N LYS A 128 12.86 1.29 -15.90
CA LYS A 128 13.85 1.24 -16.98
C LYS A 128 13.80 2.48 -17.86
N THR A 129 12.61 2.90 -18.27
CA THR A 129 12.42 4.03 -19.21
C THR A 129 12.08 5.34 -18.51
N GLY A 130 11.57 5.28 -17.28
CA GLY A 130 10.99 6.42 -16.56
C GLY A 130 9.54 6.70 -16.93
N ASP A 131 8.93 5.92 -17.83
CA ASP A 131 7.57 6.17 -18.29
C ASP A 131 6.54 5.92 -17.20
N VAL A 132 5.56 6.81 -17.11
CA VAL A 132 4.33 6.56 -16.36
C VAL A 132 3.42 5.67 -17.21
N LEU A 133 3.11 4.48 -16.71
CA LEU A 133 2.28 3.50 -17.39
C LEU A 133 0.79 3.72 -17.08
N ALA A 134 0.45 4.03 -15.83
CA ALA A 134 -0.91 4.31 -15.39
C ALA A 134 -0.95 5.31 -14.24
N VAL A 135 -2.04 6.06 -14.14
CA VAL A 135 -2.35 6.95 -13.01
C VAL A 135 -3.81 6.78 -12.63
N TRP A 136 -4.08 6.59 -11.33
CA TRP A 136 -5.42 6.58 -10.75
C TRP A 136 -5.49 7.61 -9.64
N SER A 137 -6.51 8.48 -9.68
CA SER A 137 -6.87 9.29 -8.52
C SER A 137 -7.62 8.42 -7.52
N ILE A 138 -7.21 8.47 -6.25
CA ILE A 138 -7.79 7.67 -5.16
C ILE A 138 -8.33 8.52 -4.01
N SER A 139 -8.24 9.85 -4.10
CA SER A 139 -8.91 10.76 -3.18
C SER A 139 -10.40 10.42 -3.10
N GLY A 140 -10.89 10.16 -1.89
CA GLY A 140 -12.32 10.30 -1.61
C GLY A 140 -12.64 11.79 -1.68
N THR A 141 -13.66 12.18 -2.43
CA THR A 141 -14.10 13.56 -2.50
C THR A 141 -14.74 13.94 -1.16
N THR A 142 -13.94 14.29 -0.16
CA THR A 142 -14.42 14.98 1.04
C THR A 142 -14.28 16.48 0.80
N GLN A 143 -15.04 17.02 -0.16
CA GLN A 143 -15.24 18.46 -0.25
C GLN A 143 -16.46 18.78 0.62
N ARG A 144 -16.21 19.26 1.84
CA ARG A 144 -17.21 19.92 2.67
C ARG A 144 -17.11 21.42 2.40
N ASP A 145 -18.13 21.97 1.74
CA ASP A 145 -18.43 23.41 1.75
C ASP A 145 -18.87 23.86 3.15
#